data_AF-A0A521S5Q7-F1
#
_entry.id   AF-A0A521S5Q7-F1
#
_cell.length_a   1.000
_cell.length_b   1.000
_cell.length_c   1.000
_cell.angle_alpha   90.00
_cell.angle_beta   90.00
_cell.angle_gamma   90.00
#
_symmetry.space_group_name_H-M   'P 1'
#
loop_
_entity.id
_entity.type
_entity.pdbx_description
1 polymer ?
#
loop_
_entity_poly.entity_id
_entity_poly.type
_entity_poly.pdbx_seq_one_letter_code
_entity_poly.pdbx_strand_id
1 'polypeptide(L)'
;QLASLGAPEPRLLVVQPYDKAALGNIEKAILKTDLGLTPNNDGKLIRIPIPELTEERRKELVKHVKKVAEEFRVSIRNHRRLAIEKLKEIAKGKEITEDDLKHSQDRVQKITDDFIGRIDKVLKTKENEIMEV
;
A
#
# COMPACT_ATOMS: atom_id res chain seq x y z
N GLN A 1 -9.83 12.76 -13.94
CA GLN A 1 -8.70 13.43 -13.24
C GLN A 1 -8.83 14.93 -13.48
N LEU A 2 -8.72 15.78 -12.44
CA LEU A 2 -9.01 17.22 -12.51
C LEU A 2 -7.78 18.14 -12.30
N ALA A 3 -6.64 17.57 -11.88
CA ALA A 3 -5.42 18.30 -11.58
C ALA A 3 -4.17 17.43 -11.80
N SER A 4 -3.03 18.10 -11.99
CA SER A 4 -1.69 17.54 -11.86
C SER A 4 -1.21 17.66 -10.41
N LEU A 5 -0.43 16.68 -9.96
CA LEU A 5 0.16 16.60 -8.62
C LEU A 5 1.68 16.64 -8.74
N GLY A 6 2.32 17.49 -7.96
CA GLY A 6 3.77 17.58 -7.83
C GLY A 6 4.19 17.66 -6.36
N ALA A 7 5.40 17.19 -6.07
CA ALA A 7 6.03 17.32 -4.76
C ALA A 7 7.40 18.01 -4.95
N PRO A 8 7.41 19.35 -5.15
CA PRO A 8 8.66 20.09 -5.37
C PRO A 8 9.59 20.05 -4.15
N GLU A 9 9.02 19.88 -2.95
CA GLU A 9 9.76 19.77 -1.69
C GLU A 9 9.15 18.63 -0.84
N PRO A 10 9.93 17.96 0.03
CA PRO A 10 9.44 16.85 0.85
C PRO A 10 8.22 17.18 1.73
N ARG A 11 8.07 18.46 2.10
CA ARG A 11 7.00 18.95 2.99
C ARG A 11 5.96 19.80 2.26
N LEU A 12 5.99 19.85 0.93
CA LEU A 12 5.07 20.67 0.14
C LEU A 12 4.54 19.88 -1.05
N LEU A 13 3.24 19.63 -1.06
CA LEU A 13 2.55 19.15 -2.25
C LEU A 13 1.96 20.34 -3.01
N VAL A 14 2.02 20.26 -4.32
CA VAL A 14 1.43 21.23 -5.23
C VAL A 14 0.41 20.53 -6.11
N VAL A 15 -0.82 21.04 -6.08
CA VAL A 15 -1.91 20.60 -6.93
C VAL A 15 -2.17 21.69 -7.98
N GLN A 16 -1.99 21.34 -9.25
CA GLN A 16 -2.24 22.24 -10.37
C GLN A 16 -3.50 21.80 -11.11
N PRO A 17 -4.64 22.49 -10.93
CA PRO A 17 -5.87 22.14 -11.63
C PRO A 17 -5.79 22.45 -13.12
N TYR A 18 -6.39 21.60 -13.94
CA TYR A 18 -6.51 21.84 -15.38
C TYR A 18 -7.56 22.92 -15.69
N ASP A 19 -8.56 23.05 -14.82
CA ASP A 19 -9.59 24.09 -14.87
C ASP A 19 -9.64 24.85 -13.54
N LYS A 20 -9.55 26.18 -13.61
CA LYS A 20 -9.61 27.07 -12.45
C LYS A 20 -10.95 27.01 -11.74
N ALA A 21 -12.05 26.68 -12.43
CA ALA A 21 -13.36 26.52 -11.80
C ALA A 21 -13.38 25.36 -10.79
N ALA A 22 -12.48 24.37 -10.94
CA ALA A 22 -12.37 23.24 -10.03
C ALA A 22 -11.59 23.56 -8.74
N LEU A 23 -10.90 24.70 -8.64
CA LEU A 23 -10.05 25.07 -7.48
C LEU A 23 -10.80 24.95 -6.15
N GLY A 24 -11.97 25.60 -6.05
CA GLY A 24 -12.75 25.60 -4.80
C GLY A 24 -13.29 24.22 -4.41
N ASN A 25 -13.58 23.36 -5.40
CA ASN A 25 -14.04 21.99 -5.14
C ASN A 25 -12.88 21.11 -4.66
N ILE A 26 -11.69 21.27 -5.25
CA ILE A 26 -10.48 20.55 -4.85
C ILE A 26 -10.05 20.96 -3.44
N GLU A 27 -10.04 22.26 -3.13
CA GLU A 27 -9.69 22.78 -1.81
C GLU A 27 -10.63 22.24 -0.71
N LYS A 28 -11.95 22.30 -0.95
CA LYS A 28 -12.95 21.74 -0.02
C LYS A 28 -12.82 20.23 0.15
N ALA A 29 -12.48 19.50 -0.91
CA ALA A 29 -12.28 18.06 -0.82
C ALA A 29 -11.07 17.73 0.06
N ILE A 30 -9.95 18.45 -0.10
CA ILE A 30 -8.74 18.29 0.73
C ILE A 30 -9.05 18.57 2.20
N LEU A 31 -9.72 19.69 2.50
CA LEU A 31 -10.10 20.06 3.88
C LEU A 31 -11.04 19.06 4.54
N LYS A 32 -11.89 18.37 3.76
CA LYS A 32 -12.80 17.33 4.26
C LYS A 32 -12.11 15.99 4.56
N THR A 33 -10.85 15.81 4.16
CA THR A 33 -10.12 14.58 4.47
C THR A 33 -9.59 14.60 5.90
N ASP A 34 -9.59 13.45 6.56
CA ASP A 34 -9.03 13.25 7.91
C ASP A 34 -7.48 13.30 7.95
N LEU A 35 -6.87 13.97 6.97
CA LEU A 35 -5.42 14.14 6.87
C LEU A 35 -4.93 15.35 7.68
N GLY A 36 -5.83 16.22 8.15
CA GLY A 36 -5.47 17.42 8.93
C GLY A 36 -4.64 18.44 8.13
N LEU A 37 -4.74 18.41 6.80
CA LEU A 37 -3.97 19.26 5.90
C LEU A 37 -4.74 20.55 5.61
N THR A 38 -4.05 21.68 5.72
CA THR A 38 -4.59 23.01 5.40
C THR A 38 -4.07 23.48 4.04
N PRO A 39 -4.84 23.32 2.95
CA PRO A 39 -4.44 23.82 1.63
C PRO A 39 -4.36 25.35 1.64
N ASN A 40 -3.34 25.89 0.98
CA ASN A 40 -3.17 27.31 0.68
C ASN A 40 -3.37 27.50 -0.83
N ASN A 41 -4.27 28.40 -1.21
CA ASN A 41 -4.70 28.59 -2.59
C ASN A 41 -4.19 29.95 -3.11
N ASP A 42 -3.26 29.91 -4.07
CA ASP A 42 -2.69 31.12 -4.71
C ASP A 42 -3.51 31.56 -5.95
N GLY A 43 -4.71 31.01 -6.17
CA GLY A 43 -5.61 31.31 -7.30
C GLY A 43 -5.24 30.66 -8.63
N LYS A 44 -4.07 30.01 -8.71
CA LYS A 44 -3.62 29.17 -9.84
C LYS A 44 -3.18 27.77 -9.43
N LEU A 45 -2.67 27.64 -8.20
CA LEU A 45 -2.12 26.41 -7.63
C LEU A 45 -2.63 26.28 -6.21
N ILE A 46 -2.85 25.03 -5.76
CA ILE A 46 -3.09 24.72 -4.35
C ILE A 46 -1.81 24.13 -3.80
N ARG A 47 -1.26 24.78 -2.77
CA ARG A 47 -0.11 24.31 -1.99
C ARG A 47 -0.62 23.62 -0.73
N ILE A 48 -0.11 22.44 -0.44
CA ILE A 48 -0.48 21.70 0.76
C ILE A 48 0.80 21.50 1.57
N PRO A 49 1.04 22.36 2.59
CA PRO A 49 2.13 22.13 3.53
C PRO A 49 1.81 20.85 4.33
N ILE A 50 2.77 19.93 4.38
CA ILE A 50 2.69 18.73 5.20
C ILE A 50 3.28 19.10 6.57
N PRO A 51 2.46 19.18 7.64
CA PRO A 51 2.96 19.43 8.97
C PRO A 51 3.82 18.26 9.44
N GLU A 52 4.74 18.54 10.37
CA GLU A 52 5.49 17.48 11.02
C GLU A 52 4.53 16.54 11.75
N LEU A 53 4.68 15.25 11.50
CA LEU A 53 3.89 14.24 12.20
C LEU A 53 4.35 14.20 13.66
N THR A 54 3.41 14.38 14.59
CA THR A 54 3.63 14.14 16.01
C THR A 54 4.02 12.68 16.24
N GLU A 55 4.73 12.40 17.33
CA GLU A 55 5.12 11.03 17.68
C GLU A 55 3.90 10.11 17.83
N GLU A 56 2.79 10.63 18.37
CA GLU A 56 1.52 9.92 18.47
C GLU A 56 0.97 9.54 17.09
N ARG A 57 0.96 10.48 16.14
CA ARG A 57 0.49 10.20 14.78
C ARG A 57 1.40 9.21 14.04
N ARG A 58 2.71 9.27 14.25
CA ARG A 58 3.67 8.29 13.70
C ARG A 58 3.38 6.89 14.24
N LYS A 59 3.11 6.75 15.55
CA LYS A 59 2.72 5.46 16.16
C LYS A 59 1.40 4.91 15.60
N GLU A 60 0.41 5.77 15.35
CA GLU A 60 -0.84 5.36 14.69
C GLU A 60 -0.61 4.84 13.27
N LEU A 61 0.21 5.54 12.49
CA LEU A 61 0.57 5.13 11.12
C LEU A 61 1.31 3.79 11.12
N VAL A 62 2.25 3.58 12.05
CA VAL A 62 2.92 2.28 12.21
C VAL A 62 1.91 1.16 12.51
N LYS A 63 0.94 1.38 13.41
CA LYS A 63 -0.12 0.40 13.69
C LYS A 63 -0.94 0.09 12.43
N HIS A 64 -1.28 1.12 11.65
CA HIS A 64 -2.01 0.96 10.41
C HIS A 64 -1.22 0.12 9.38
N VAL A 65 0.05 0.45 9.14
CA VAL A 65 0.90 -0.28 8.18
C VAL A 65 1.09 -1.74 8.62
N LYS A 66 1.24 -2.01 9.92
CA LYS A 66 1.28 -3.39 10.46
C LYS A 66 0.00 -4.17 10.16
N LYS A 67 -1.16 -3.54 10.32
CA LYS A 67 -2.46 -4.15 10.01
C LYS A 67 -2.53 -4.52 8.52
N VAL A 68 -2.17 -3.59 7.65
CA VAL A 68 -2.15 -3.81 6.20
C VAL A 68 -1.19 -4.95 5.82
N ALA A 69 0.01 -4.99 6.42
CA ALA A 69 0.96 -6.08 6.18
C ALA A 69 0.37 -7.45 6.57
N GLU A 70 -0.35 -7.54 7.69
CA GLU A 70 -0.99 -8.79 8.10
C GLU A 70 -2.12 -9.21 7.15
N GLU A 71 -2.93 -8.27 6.66
CA GLU A 71 -3.95 -8.55 5.64
C GLU A 71 -3.33 -9.16 4.37
N PHE A 72 -2.20 -8.64 3.91
CA PHE A 72 -1.47 -9.22 2.78
C PHE A 72 -0.88 -10.60 3.09
N ARG A 73 -0.33 -10.83 4.30
CA ARG A 73 0.14 -12.16 4.71
C ARG A 73 -1.01 -13.18 4.72
N VAL A 74 -2.17 -12.81 5.27
CA VAL A 74 -3.37 -13.65 5.26
C VAL A 74 -3.80 -13.96 3.82
N SER A 75 -3.82 -12.95 2.94
CA SER A 75 -4.13 -13.13 1.52
C SER A 75 -3.19 -14.13 0.85
N ILE A 76 -1.87 -14.02 1.04
CA ILE A 76 -0.88 -14.96 0.48
C ILE A 76 -1.13 -16.39 1.00
N ARG A 77 -1.37 -16.55 2.31
CA ARG A 77 -1.68 -17.87 2.90
C ARG A 77 -2.94 -18.49 2.31
N ASN A 78 -3.95 -17.68 2.01
CA ASN A 78 -5.17 -18.12 1.33
C ASN A 78 -4.88 -18.56 -0.12
N HIS A 79 -4.12 -17.78 -0.89
CA HIS A 79 -3.73 -18.15 -2.26
C HIS A 79 -2.91 -19.44 -2.29
N ARG A 80 -2.01 -19.64 -1.32
CA ARG A 80 -1.27 -20.89 -1.16
C ARG A 80 -2.22 -22.08 -0.94
N ARG A 81 -3.24 -21.92 -0.07
CA ARG A 81 -4.24 -22.97 0.17
C ARG A 81 -4.97 -23.33 -1.12
N LEU A 82 -5.47 -22.34 -1.85
CA LEU A 82 -6.17 -22.53 -3.13
C LEU A 82 -5.29 -23.21 -4.18
N ALA A 83 -4.01 -22.82 -4.26
CA ALA A 83 -3.06 -23.45 -5.18
C ALA A 83 -2.82 -24.93 -4.83
N ILE A 84 -2.67 -25.26 -3.53
CA ILE A 84 -2.50 -26.64 -3.08
C ILE A 84 -3.76 -27.48 -3.34
N GLU A 85 -4.95 -26.93 -3.10
CA GLU A 85 -6.23 -27.60 -3.39
C GLU A 85 -6.33 -27.92 -4.90
N LYS A 86 -6.03 -26.94 -5.76
CA LYS A 86 -6.02 -27.14 -7.22
C LYS A 86 -5.01 -28.20 -7.67
N LEU A 87 -3.81 -28.20 -7.10
CA LEU A 87 -2.80 -29.24 -7.40
C LEU A 87 -3.30 -30.64 -7.01
N LYS A 88 -4.00 -30.78 -5.88
CA LYS A 88 -4.61 -32.05 -5.46
C LYS A 88 -5.73 -32.49 -6.40
N GLU A 89 -6.53 -31.57 -6.92
CA GLU A 89 -7.57 -31.88 -7.92
C GLU A 89 -6.96 -32.39 -9.23
N ILE A 90 -5.94 -31.72 -9.75
CA ILE A 90 -5.21 -32.12 -10.97
C ILE A 90 -4.58 -33.51 -10.79
N ALA A 91 -4.00 -33.81 -9.62
CA ALA A 91 -3.46 -35.13 -9.31
C ALA A 91 -4.55 -36.21 -9.26
N LYS A 92 -5.73 -35.91 -8.70
CA LYS A 92 -6.89 -36.83 -8.73
C LYS A 92 -7.38 -37.08 -10.17
N GLY A 93 -7.29 -36.07 -11.03
CA GLY A 93 -7.54 -36.19 -12.47
C GLY A 93 -6.50 -37.02 -13.23
N LYS A 94 -5.43 -37.48 -12.56
CA LYS A 94 -4.28 -38.19 -13.16
C LYS A 94 -3.54 -37.39 -14.23
N GLU A 95 -3.66 -36.05 -14.20
CA GLU A 95 -2.91 -35.17 -15.10
C GLU A 95 -1.45 -34.98 -14.67
N ILE A 96 -1.15 -35.21 -13.38
CA ILE A 96 0.20 -35.15 -12.80
C ILE A 96 0.47 -36.38 -11.92
N THR A 97 1.74 -36.74 -11.77
CA THR A 97 2.16 -37.83 -10.86
C THR A 97 2.22 -37.38 -9.40
N GLU A 98 2.38 -38.33 -8.47
CA GLU A 98 2.55 -38.02 -7.04
C GLU A 98 3.87 -37.27 -6.76
N ASP A 99 4.93 -37.59 -7.51
CA ASP A 99 6.20 -36.88 -7.46
C ASP A 99 6.07 -35.44 -7.97
N ASP A 100 5.35 -35.22 -9.09
CA ASP A 100 5.06 -33.89 -9.62
C ASP A 100 4.23 -33.04 -8.66
N LEU A 101 3.26 -33.67 -7.97
CA LEU A 101 2.45 -33.03 -6.94
C LEU A 101 3.32 -32.55 -5.79
N LYS A 102 4.20 -33.42 -5.27
CA LYS A 102 5.12 -33.08 -4.18
C LYS A 102 6.07 -31.95 -4.58
N HIS A 103 6.68 -32.05 -5.76
CA HIS A 103 7.57 -31.01 -6.25
C HIS A 103 6.84 -29.66 -6.45
N SER A 104 5.60 -29.70 -6.95
CA SER A 104 4.78 -28.49 -7.13
C SER A 104 4.38 -27.85 -5.80
N GLN A 105 4.05 -28.64 -4.78
CA GLN A 105 3.78 -28.14 -3.44
C GLN A 105 5.01 -27.45 -2.84
N ASP A 106 6.19 -28.02 -2.99
CA ASP A 106 7.44 -27.41 -2.51
C ASP A 106 7.72 -26.07 -3.21
N ARG A 107 7.46 -25.98 -4.53
CA ARG A 107 7.58 -24.71 -5.27
C ARG A 107 6.59 -23.66 -4.77
N VAL A 108 5.33 -24.05 -4.57
CA VAL A 108 4.30 -23.15 -4.02
C VAL A 108 4.69 -22.65 -2.64
N GLN A 109 5.25 -23.51 -1.79
CA GLN A 109 5.75 -23.13 -0.47
C GLN A 109 6.91 -22.13 -0.57
N LYS A 110 7.93 -22.40 -1.38
CA LYS A 110 9.07 -21.48 -1.60
C LYS A 110 8.62 -20.10 -2.09
N ILE A 111 7.68 -20.05 -3.03
CA ILE A 111 7.13 -18.79 -3.55
C ILE A 111 6.39 -18.04 -2.43
N THR A 112 5.57 -18.74 -1.65
CA THR A 112 4.85 -18.16 -0.51
C THR A 112 5.82 -17.53 0.48
N ASP A 113 6.88 -18.25 0.85
CA ASP A 113 7.87 -17.79 1.83
C ASP A 113 8.66 -16.57 1.31
N ASP A 114 9.02 -16.54 0.02
CA ASP A 114 9.67 -15.37 -0.59
C ASP A 114 8.77 -14.12 -0.52
N PHE A 115 7.48 -14.24 -0.88
CA PHE A 115 6.57 -13.09 -0.83
C PHE A 115 6.27 -12.63 0.61
N ILE A 116 6.17 -13.54 1.58
CA ILE A 116 6.08 -13.17 2.99
C ILE A 116 7.34 -12.40 3.42
N GLY A 117 8.52 -12.89 3.06
CA GLY A 117 9.78 -12.20 3.36
C GLY A 117 9.88 -10.82 2.70
N ARG A 118 9.33 -10.64 1.49
CA ARG A 118 9.22 -9.32 0.84
C ARG A 118 8.31 -8.37 1.61
N ILE A 119 7.14 -8.84 2.07
CA ILE A 119 6.24 -8.04 2.91
C ILE A 119 6.96 -7.57 4.16
N ASP A 120 7.68 -8.47 4.84
CA ASP A 120 8.39 -8.15 6.08
C ASP A 120 9.48 -7.10 5.86
N LYS A 121 10.22 -7.20 4.74
CA LYS A 121 11.21 -6.19 4.35
C LYS A 121 10.56 -4.83 4.10
N VAL A 122 9.48 -4.77 3.32
CA VAL A 122 8.77 -3.52 3.01
C VAL A 122 8.18 -2.91 4.28
N LEU A 123 7.58 -3.73 5.13
CA LEU A 123 7.04 -3.30 6.43
C LEU A 123 8.13 -2.65 7.27
N LYS A 124 9.28 -3.33 7.44
CA LYS A 124 10.39 -2.81 8.24
C LYS A 124 10.95 -1.51 7.68
N THR A 125 11.14 -1.42 6.36
CA THR A 125 11.58 -0.18 5.72
C THR A 125 10.59 0.95 5.96
N LYS A 126 9.28 0.68 5.82
CA LYS A 126 8.26 1.72 6.00
C LYS A 126 8.09 2.13 7.47
N GLU A 127 8.24 1.20 8.40
CA GLU A 127 8.26 1.50 9.84
C GLU A 127 9.42 2.42 10.19
N ASN A 128 10.61 2.13 9.68
CA ASN A 128 11.78 2.99 9.89
C ASN A 128 11.55 4.38 9.29
N GLU A 129 11.07 4.48 8.04
CA GLU A 129 10.78 5.75 7.37
C GLU A 129 9.75 6.59 8.14
N ILE A 130 8.73 5.96 8.74
CA ILE A 130 7.72 6.66 9.56
C ILE A 130 8.32 7.15 10.89
N MET A 131 9.34 6.49 11.42
CA MET A 131 9.96 6.83 12.70
C MET A 131 11.20 7.73 12.57
N GLU A 132 11.82 7.77 11.39
CA GLU A 132 12.93 8.67 11.07
C GLU A 132 12.45 10.14 10.98
N VAL A 133 13.31 11.06 11.42
CA VAL A 133 13.10 12.52 11.42
C VAL A 133 14.07 13.15 10.43
#